data_AF-A0A4C2DYP5-F1
#
_entry.id   AF-A0A4C2DYP5-F1
#
_cell.length_a   1.000
_cell.length_b   1.000
_cell.length_c   1.000
_cell.angle_alpha   90.00
_cell.angle_beta   90.00
_cell.angle_gamma   90.00
#
_symmetry.space_group_name_H-M   'P 1'
#
loop_
_entity.id
_entity.type
_entity.pdbx_description
1 polymer ?
#
loop_
_entity_poly.entity_id
_entity_poly.type
_entity_poly.pdbx_seq_one_letter_code
_entity_poly.pdbx_strand_id
1 'polypeptide(L)'
;MFGPFKATNTLLGGLLWKVPWRMSSHQKQRVRDRLRDVDEVVKQINLGLHVQRCETKGIQYDTAINTHKIFKPRVKSLRLLNKPSFFPREFQMSPKDKYSVFDKKARGYRKGVHKVPKWTKLSLRTNPPYF
;
A
#
# COMPACT_ATOMS: atom_id res chain seq x y z
N MET A 1 25.37 45.73 11.44
CA MET A 1 23.97 46.22 11.47
C MET A 1 23.31 45.81 10.16
N PHE A 2 22.31 44.92 10.18
CA PHE A 2 21.62 44.46 8.96
C PHE A 2 20.51 45.45 8.58
N GLY A 3 20.56 46.04 7.38
CA GLY A 3 19.55 46.96 6.86
C GLY A 3 18.22 46.29 6.45
N PRO A 4 17.20 47.08 6.04
CA PRO A 4 15.82 46.62 5.80
C PRO A 4 15.64 45.60 4.65
N PHE A 5 16.70 45.30 3.91
CA PHE A 5 16.71 44.24 2.89
C PHE A 5 17.79 43.21 3.24
N LYS A 6 17.38 42.10 3.86
CA LYS A 6 18.27 40.94 4.04
C LYS A 6 18.43 40.24 2.69
N ALA A 7 19.65 40.18 2.16
CA ALA A 7 19.95 39.33 1.02
C ALA A 7 19.61 37.87 1.40
N THR A 8 18.71 37.24 0.64
CA THR A 8 18.43 35.80 0.82
C THR A 8 19.66 35.01 0.38
N ASN A 9 20.10 34.04 1.18
CA ASN A 9 21.16 33.12 0.78
C ASN A 9 20.82 32.46 -0.56
N THR A 10 21.80 32.34 -1.46
CA THR A 10 21.64 31.60 -2.71
C THR A 10 21.32 30.14 -2.39
N LEU A 11 20.27 29.58 -3.01
CA LEU A 11 19.95 28.15 -2.92
C LEU A 11 21.09 27.33 -3.54
N LEU A 12 22.00 26.82 -2.69
CA LEU A 12 23.08 25.91 -3.10
C LEU A 12 22.50 24.50 -3.35
N GLY A 13 21.74 24.35 -4.44
CA GLY A 13 21.25 23.07 -4.95
C GLY A 13 22.30 22.29 -5.74
N GLY A 14 23.52 22.15 -5.19
CA GLY A 14 24.67 21.59 -5.92
C GLY A 14 24.63 20.07 -6.16
N LEU A 15 23.90 19.32 -5.32
CA LEU A 15 23.78 17.87 -5.46
C LEU A 15 22.54 17.50 -6.29
N LEU A 16 22.76 16.93 -7.47
CA LEU A 16 21.70 16.50 -8.38
C LEU A 16 21.12 15.13 -8.00
N TRP A 17 20.00 15.13 -7.30
CA TRP A 17 19.18 13.93 -7.09
C TRP A 17 18.24 13.70 -8.27
N LYS A 18 18.71 12.98 -9.30
CA LYS A 18 17.95 12.73 -10.55
C LYS A 18 16.82 11.72 -10.38
N VAL A 19 15.79 12.08 -9.61
CA VAL A 19 14.57 11.27 -9.40
C VAL A 19 13.40 11.94 -10.14
N PRO A 20 12.79 11.29 -11.15
CA PRO A 20 11.72 11.89 -11.93
C PRO A 20 10.47 12.15 -11.08
N TRP A 21 9.63 13.11 -11.50
CA TRP A 21 8.38 13.41 -10.80
C TRP A 21 7.30 12.33 -11.01
N ARG A 22 7.38 11.59 -12.12
CA ARG A 22 6.46 10.50 -12.50
C ARG A 22 7.16 9.16 -12.62
N MET A 23 6.38 8.09 -12.47
CA MET A 23 6.83 6.71 -12.67
C MET A 23 6.72 6.29 -14.15
N SER A 24 7.63 5.44 -14.61
CA SER A 24 7.53 4.79 -15.92
C SER A 24 6.44 3.71 -15.96
N SER A 25 6.02 3.29 -17.15
CA SER A 25 5.06 2.20 -17.34
C SER A 25 5.50 0.89 -16.65
N HIS A 26 6.77 0.51 -16.82
CA HIS A 26 7.37 -0.67 -16.19
C HIS A 26 7.41 -0.57 -14.66
N GLN A 27 7.66 0.62 -14.12
CA GLN A 27 7.59 0.82 -12.67
C GLN A 27 6.15 0.67 -12.17
N LYS A 28 5.16 1.23 -12.89
CA LYS A 28 3.73 1.10 -12.57
C LYS A 28 3.26 -0.35 -12.61
N GLN A 29 3.68 -1.14 -13.61
CA GLN A 29 3.40 -2.58 -13.67
C GLN A 29 3.93 -3.29 -12.43
N ARG A 30 5.22 -3.09 -12.09
CA ARG A 30 5.82 -3.68 -10.89
C ARG A 30 5.17 -3.25 -9.58
N VAL A 31 4.56 -2.06 -9.52
CA VAL A 31 3.74 -1.66 -8.36
C VAL A 31 2.52 -2.54 -8.27
N ARG A 32 1.78 -2.70 -9.37
CA ARG A 32 0.57 -3.53 -9.42
C ARG A 32 0.89 -4.98 -9.07
N ASP A 33 2.02 -5.50 -9.54
CA ASP A 33 2.47 -6.86 -9.19
C ASP A 33 2.67 -6.97 -7.67
N ARG A 34 3.47 -6.08 -7.07
CA ARG A 34 3.68 -6.09 -5.61
C ARG A 34 2.40 -5.91 -4.79
N LEU A 35 1.47 -5.09 -5.27
CA LEU A 35 0.17 -4.93 -4.60
C LEU A 35 -0.63 -6.24 -4.64
N ARG A 36 -0.65 -6.93 -5.79
CA ARG A 36 -1.29 -8.24 -5.94
C ARG A 36 -0.61 -9.31 -5.10
N ASP A 37 0.72 -9.32 -5.04
CA ASP A 37 1.48 -10.29 -4.23
C ASP A 37 1.12 -10.17 -2.75
N VAL A 38 1.05 -8.96 -2.22
CA VAL A 38 0.64 -8.72 -0.83
C VAL A 38 -0.81 -9.16 -0.57
N ASP A 39 -1.71 -8.94 -1.54
CA ASP A 39 -3.10 -9.39 -1.42
C ASP A 39 -3.19 -10.93 -1.40
N GLU A 40 -2.39 -11.61 -2.22
CA GLU A 40 -2.31 -13.07 -2.25
C GLU A 40 -1.78 -13.63 -0.94
N VAL A 41 -0.74 -13.01 -0.34
CA VAL A 41 -0.24 -13.40 0.98
C VAL A 41 -1.34 -13.34 2.04
N VAL A 42 -2.12 -12.25 2.10
CA VAL A 42 -3.23 -12.11 3.05
C VAL A 42 -4.31 -13.18 2.80
N LYS A 43 -4.62 -13.47 1.54
CA LYS A 43 -5.56 -14.53 1.15
C LYS A 43 -5.09 -15.91 1.61
N GLN A 44 -3.83 -16.24 1.40
CA GLN A 44 -3.26 -17.53 1.81
C GLN A 44 -3.25 -17.70 3.35
N ILE A 45 -2.91 -16.64 4.09
CA ILE A 45 -2.99 -16.66 5.57
C ILE A 45 -4.43 -16.91 6.03
N ASN A 46 -5.42 -16.27 5.40
CA ASN A 46 -6.82 -16.52 5.74
C ASN A 46 -7.26 -17.95 5.43
N LEU A 47 -6.83 -18.50 4.29
CA LEU A 47 -7.12 -19.87 3.88
C LEU A 47 -6.52 -20.86 4.88
N GLY A 48 -5.24 -20.71 5.24
CA GLY A 48 -4.59 -21.56 6.23
C GLY A 48 -5.29 -21.54 7.60
N LEU A 49 -5.69 -20.34 8.07
CA LEU A 49 -6.46 -20.21 9.33
C LEU A 49 -7.86 -20.83 9.26
N HIS A 50 -8.48 -20.83 8.08
CA HIS A 50 -9.77 -21.49 7.86
C HIS A 50 -9.60 -23.01 7.92
N VAL A 51 -8.62 -23.55 7.19
CA VAL A 51 -8.30 -24.99 7.15
C VAL A 51 -7.95 -25.49 8.55
N GLN A 52 -7.06 -24.81 9.26
CA GLN A 52 -6.70 -25.16 10.64
C GLN A 52 -7.94 -25.24 11.55
N ARG A 53 -8.91 -24.32 11.37
CA ARG A 53 -10.15 -24.34 12.15
C ARG A 53 -11.07 -25.49 11.76
N CYS A 54 -11.13 -25.86 10.48
CA CYS A 54 -11.86 -27.03 10.02
C CYS A 54 -11.26 -28.32 10.61
N GLU A 55 -9.93 -28.44 10.60
CA GLU A 55 -9.21 -29.58 11.18
C GLU A 55 -9.45 -29.70 12.69
N THR A 56 -9.43 -28.58 13.44
CA THR A 56 -9.78 -28.59 14.88
C THR A 56 -11.22 -29.04 15.16
N LYS A 57 -12.10 -29.04 14.14
CA LYS A 57 -13.47 -29.56 14.21
C LYS A 57 -13.59 -31.00 13.69
N GLY A 58 -12.49 -31.63 13.31
CA GLY A 58 -12.44 -33.00 12.77
C GLY A 58 -12.72 -33.11 11.27
N ILE A 59 -12.70 -32.00 10.53
CA ILE A 59 -12.93 -32.00 9.07
C ILE A 59 -11.60 -32.27 8.34
N GLN A 60 -11.60 -33.15 7.34
CA GLN A 60 -10.41 -33.48 6.54
C GLN A 60 -9.98 -32.31 5.64
N TYR A 61 -8.68 -32.21 5.33
CA TYR A 61 -8.11 -31.11 4.54
C TYR A 61 -8.82 -30.87 3.19
N ASP A 62 -9.04 -31.91 2.39
CA ASP A 62 -9.69 -31.79 1.08
C ASP A 62 -11.12 -31.27 1.20
N THR A 63 -11.85 -31.75 2.22
CA THR A 63 -13.20 -31.25 2.49
C THR A 63 -13.17 -29.81 2.99
N ALA A 64 -12.19 -29.44 3.83
CA ALA A 64 -12.00 -28.08 4.35
C ALA A 64 -11.76 -27.05 3.23
N ILE A 65 -10.95 -27.40 2.22
CA ILE A 65 -10.70 -26.54 1.05
C ILE A 65 -11.99 -26.33 0.24
N ASN A 66 -12.75 -27.40 0.04
CA ASN A 66 -13.96 -27.38 -0.79
C ASN A 66 -15.19 -26.83 -0.06
N THR A 67 -15.09 -26.50 1.23
CA THR A 67 -16.21 -25.91 1.96
C THR A 67 -16.64 -24.55 1.38
N HIS A 68 -17.93 -24.40 1.10
CA HIS A 68 -18.49 -23.13 0.64
C HIS A 68 -18.40 -22.01 1.68
N LYS A 69 -18.47 -22.35 2.97
CA LYS A 69 -18.49 -21.38 4.07
C LYS A 69 -17.11 -21.21 4.68
N ILE A 70 -16.43 -20.11 4.33
CA ILE A 70 -15.12 -19.77 4.88
C ILE A 70 -15.25 -19.11 6.25
N PHE A 71 -14.50 -19.62 7.22
CA PHE A 71 -14.38 -19.02 8.54
C PHE A 71 -13.51 -17.76 8.50
N LYS A 72 -14.05 -16.65 8.99
CA LYS A 72 -13.28 -15.40 9.11
C LYS A 72 -12.22 -15.52 10.24
N PRO A 73 -11.06 -14.85 10.09
CA PRO A 73 -10.05 -14.81 11.14
C PRO A 73 -10.58 -14.05 12.36
N ARG A 74 -10.23 -14.52 13.56
CA ARG A 74 -10.57 -13.86 14.84
C ARG A 74 -9.59 -12.76 15.22
N VAL A 75 -8.36 -12.82 14.70
CA VAL A 75 -7.30 -11.84 14.96
C VAL A 75 -7.69 -10.46 14.40
N LYS A 76 -7.59 -9.42 15.24
CA LYS A 76 -8.02 -8.05 14.91
C LYS A 76 -7.31 -7.50 13.66
N SER A 77 -5.99 -7.67 13.57
CA SER A 77 -5.17 -7.18 12.45
C SER A 77 -5.59 -7.79 11.12
N LEU A 78 -5.70 -9.12 11.04
CA LEU A 78 -6.15 -9.82 9.84
C LEU A 78 -7.59 -9.43 9.46
N ARG A 79 -8.46 -9.24 10.45
CA ARG A 79 -9.82 -8.77 10.20
C ARG A 79 -9.85 -7.36 9.61
N LEU A 80 -8.92 -6.48 9.99
CA LEU A 80 -8.76 -5.15 9.38
C LEU A 80 -8.19 -5.25 7.96
N LEU A 81 -7.19 -6.10 7.72
CA LEU A 81 -6.64 -6.34 6.38
C LEU A 81 -7.67 -6.92 5.40
N ASN A 82 -8.64 -7.68 5.89
CA ASN A 82 -9.73 -8.22 5.07
C ASN A 82 -10.81 -7.18 4.74
N LYS A 83 -10.84 -6.03 5.43
CA LYS A 83 -11.82 -4.98 5.17
C LYS A 83 -11.32 -4.07 4.04
N PRO A 84 -12.03 -3.97 2.90
CA PRO A 84 -11.59 -3.17 1.76
C PRO A 84 -11.55 -1.67 2.07
N SER A 85 -12.36 -1.19 3.02
CA SER A 85 -12.34 0.21 3.48
C SER A 85 -11.01 0.58 4.14
N PHE A 86 -10.34 -0.37 4.81
CA PHE A 86 -9.07 -0.12 5.49
C PHE A 86 -7.87 -0.53 4.63
N PHE A 87 -7.92 -1.70 3.99
CA PHE A 87 -6.87 -2.24 3.16
C PHE A 87 -7.46 -2.75 1.83
N PRO A 88 -7.63 -1.86 0.82
CA PRO A 88 -8.20 -2.24 -0.47
C PRO A 88 -7.24 -3.14 -1.27
N ARG A 89 -7.81 -4.10 -1.99
CA ARG A 89 -7.10 -4.94 -2.95
C ARG A 89 -6.69 -4.13 -4.18
N GLU A 90 -5.68 -4.59 -4.92
CA GLU A 90 -5.13 -3.89 -6.08
C GLU A 90 -6.23 -3.48 -7.08
N PHE A 91 -7.16 -4.39 -7.40
CA PHE A 91 -8.23 -4.11 -8.36
C PHE A 91 -9.26 -3.09 -7.84
N GLN A 92 -9.37 -2.92 -6.53
CA GLN A 92 -10.29 -1.97 -5.87
C GLN A 92 -9.68 -0.58 -5.74
N MET A 93 -8.36 -0.45 -5.83
CA MET A 93 -7.66 0.81 -5.70
C MET A 93 -7.81 1.69 -6.94
N SER A 94 -7.99 2.99 -6.72
CA SER A 94 -7.93 3.98 -7.79
C SER A 94 -6.52 4.05 -8.40
N PRO A 95 -6.38 4.35 -9.71
CA PRO A 95 -5.05 4.62 -10.29
C PRO A 95 -4.28 5.74 -9.59
N LYS A 96 -5.00 6.74 -9.03
CA LYS A 96 -4.40 7.84 -8.26
C LYS A 96 -3.68 7.31 -7.02
N ASP A 97 -4.33 6.43 -6.26
CA ASP A 97 -3.76 5.89 -5.01
C ASP A 97 -2.72 4.79 -5.24
N LYS A 98 -2.76 4.09 -6.39
CA LYS A 98 -1.69 3.13 -6.76
C LYS A 98 -0.33 3.81 -6.97
N TYR A 99 -0.33 5.02 -7.52
CA TYR A 99 0.91 5.65 -8.00
C TYR A 99 1.26 6.96 -7.27
N SER A 100 0.36 7.48 -6.44
CA SER A 100 0.61 8.67 -5.62
C SER A 100 0.17 8.49 -4.17
N VAL A 101 0.88 9.12 -3.26
CA VAL A 101 0.53 9.22 -1.85
C VAL A 101 0.25 10.67 -1.47
N PHE A 102 -0.50 10.85 -0.39
CA PHE A 102 -0.70 12.16 0.21
C PHE A 102 0.61 12.77 0.69
N ASP A 103 0.82 14.05 0.37
CA ASP A 103 1.89 14.87 0.93
C ASP A 103 1.37 16.27 1.24
N LYS A 104 1.28 16.59 2.53
CA LYS A 104 0.78 17.88 3.02
C LYS A 104 1.56 19.10 2.52
N LYS A 105 2.83 18.93 2.12
CA LYS A 105 3.71 20.02 1.68
C LYS A 105 3.78 20.16 0.16
N ALA A 106 3.29 19.18 -0.59
CA ALA A 106 3.33 19.20 -2.04
C ALA A 106 2.17 20.06 -2.58
N ARG A 107 2.42 20.82 -3.65
CA ARG A 107 1.35 21.50 -4.40
C ARG A 107 0.38 20.45 -4.95
N GLY A 108 -0.91 20.59 -4.65
CA GLY A 108 -1.93 19.59 -5.00
C GLY A 108 -1.96 18.36 -4.09
N TYR A 109 -1.29 18.42 -2.93
CA TYR A 109 -1.34 17.43 -1.85
C TYR A 109 -0.93 15.99 -2.20
N ARG A 110 -0.20 15.80 -3.31
CA ARG A 110 0.21 14.49 -3.81
C ARG A 110 1.69 14.44 -4.17
N LYS A 111 2.31 13.28 -3.91
CA LYS A 111 3.63 12.93 -4.42
C LYS A 111 3.63 11.53 -5.00
N GLY A 112 4.52 11.25 -5.95
CA GLY A 112 4.68 9.89 -6.48
C GLY A 112 5.12 8.90 -5.40
N VAL A 113 4.53 7.70 -5.39
CA VAL A 113 4.86 6.63 -4.41
C VAL A 113 6.35 6.29 -4.46
N HIS A 114 6.97 6.34 -5.64
CA HIS A 114 8.39 6.03 -5.83
C HIS A 114 9.35 7.02 -5.17
N LYS A 115 8.85 8.17 -4.69
CA LYS A 115 9.62 9.13 -3.88
C LYS A 115 9.56 8.81 -2.38
N VAL A 116 8.76 7.83 -1.96
CA VAL A 116 8.70 7.40 -0.56
C VAL A 116 9.92 6.50 -0.27
N PRO A 117 10.64 6.74 0.84
CA PRO A 117 11.74 5.85 1.23
C PRO A 117 11.26 4.41 1.39
N LYS A 118 11.97 3.46 0.79
CA LYS A 118 11.66 2.01 0.86
C LYS A 118 10.23 1.65 0.41
N TRP A 119 9.66 2.43 -0.51
CA TRP A 119 8.32 2.23 -1.06
C TRP A 119 8.06 0.84 -1.68
N THR A 120 9.11 0.10 -2.03
CA THR A 120 8.99 -1.28 -2.52
C THR A 120 8.63 -2.29 -1.44
N LYS A 121 8.84 -1.96 -0.16
CA LYS A 121 8.52 -2.80 1.00
C LYS A 121 7.31 -2.29 1.79
N LEU A 122 7.10 -0.98 1.81
CA LEU A 122 5.99 -0.35 2.52
C LEU A 122 4.66 -0.55 1.77
N SER A 123 3.61 -0.97 2.48
CA SER A 123 2.25 -1.06 1.94
C SER A 123 1.48 0.24 2.17
N LEU A 124 1.34 1.05 1.12
CA LEU A 124 0.62 2.33 1.16
C LEU A 124 -0.61 2.22 0.25
N ARG A 125 -1.79 2.01 0.85
CA ARG A 125 -3.03 1.71 0.12
C ARG A 125 -4.08 2.81 0.20
N THR A 126 -4.19 3.45 1.36
CA THR A 126 -5.22 4.45 1.65
C THR A 126 -4.59 5.82 1.86
N ASN A 127 -5.23 6.85 1.31
CA ASN A 127 -4.90 8.25 1.52
C ASN A 127 -6.10 8.94 2.21
N PRO A 128 -5.90 10.10 2.87
CA PRO A 128 -6.99 10.86 3.45
C PRO A 128 -8.09 11.17 2.41
N PRO A 129 -9.37 11.10 2.79
CA PRO A 129 -10.47 11.41 1.89
C PRO A 129 -10.40 12.87 1.44
N TYR A 130 -10.74 13.14 0.17
CA TYR A 130 -10.74 14.47 -0.47
C TYR A 130 -9.36 15.10 -0.74
N PHE A 131 -8.26 14.35 -0.60
CA PHE A 131 -6.90 14.79 -0.95
C PHE A 131 -6.25 13.97 -2.09
#